data_AF-Q2QTC9-F1
#
_entry.id   AF-Q2QTC9-F1
#
_cell.length_a   1.000
_cell.length_b   1.000
_cell.length_c   1.000
_cell.angle_alpha   90.00
_cell.angle_beta   90.00
_cell.angle_gamma   90.00
#
_symmetry.space_group_name_H-M   'P 1'
#
loop_
_entity.id
_entity.type
_entity.pdbx_description
1 polymer ?
#
loop_
_entity_poly.entity_id
_entity_poly.type
_entity_poly.pdbx_seq_one_letter_code
_entity_poly.pdbx_strand_id
1 'polypeptide(L)'
;MNPNDGNPEGGEIPQPDPTTLVEVMAKQTQLLEAIAQNQGNKGQGNHAEFMRVRPPTFSKTEEPMDAEDWLRAIEKKLALVRTDEQEKVTFETHRLEGLANEWWEAYQASIDDPAHIITWKEFRTAFKNTFIPNAIIRMKKNEFRRLRKGFMTVQEYLNKFTQLARYAASDIQDEKENIERLIEGLRDELRGPMIGQDHENFQSLVNKVVRLENDQKMIEGFRKRRINLQ
;
A
#
# COMPACT_ATOMS: atom_id res chain seq x y z
N MET A 1 23.37 80.38 54.45
CA MET A 1 22.62 80.47 53.18
C MET A 1 23.60 80.24 52.03
N ASN A 2 23.59 79.04 51.44
CA ASN A 2 23.63 78.82 49.99
C ASN A 2 23.12 77.38 49.73
N PRO A 3 22.28 77.14 48.70
CA PRO A 3 21.62 75.86 48.45
C PRO A 3 22.45 75.02 47.46
N ASN A 4 21.91 73.85 47.13
CA ASN A 4 22.25 72.99 45.99
C ASN A 4 23.06 71.73 46.37
N ASP A 5 22.34 70.62 46.55
CA ASP A 5 22.75 69.32 46.03
C ASP A 5 21.52 68.42 45.94
N GLY A 6 21.09 68.15 44.70
CA GLY A 6 19.90 67.36 44.40
C GLY A 6 19.67 67.26 42.91
N ASN A 7 20.54 66.53 42.21
CA ASN A 7 20.24 65.99 40.89
C ASN A 7 20.33 64.45 40.98
N PRO A 8 19.31 63.68 40.57
CA PRO A 8 19.39 62.23 40.59
C PRO A 8 20.26 61.76 39.42
N GLU A 9 21.19 60.85 39.70
CA GLU A 9 22.01 60.17 38.71
C GLU A 9 21.12 59.49 37.66
N GLY A 10 21.35 59.82 36.40
CA GLY A 10 20.85 59.04 35.28
C GLY A 10 21.59 57.71 35.26
N GLY A 11 20.86 56.61 35.47
CA GLY A 11 21.42 55.27 35.34
C GLY A 11 21.90 55.03 33.92
N GLU A 12 23.21 54.89 33.75
CA GLU A 12 23.79 54.30 32.54
C GLU A 12 23.27 52.86 32.41
N ILE A 13 22.60 52.58 31.30
CA ILE A 13 22.26 51.21 30.92
C ILE A 13 23.58 50.53 30.52
N PRO A 14 24.03 49.46 31.18
CA PRO A 14 25.30 48.82 30.86
C PRO A 14 25.29 48.30 29.41
N GLN A 15 26.25 48.75 28.60
CA GLN A 15 26.49 48.18 27.27
C GLN A 15 27.09 46.78 27.43
N PRO A 16 26.59 45.76 26.72
CA PRO A 16 27.07 44.40 26.88
C PRO A 16 28.54 44.27 26.44
N ASP A 17 29.39 43.75 27.33
CA ASP A 17 30.80 43.49 27.05
C ASP A 17 30.97 42.60 25.80
N PRO A 18 31.94 42.90 24.91
CA PRO A 18 32.17 42.13 23.68
C PRO A 18 32.51 40.65 23.95
N THR A 19 33.09 40.34 25.11
CA THR A 19 33.35 38.96 25.56
C THR A 19 32.06 38.15 25.73
N THR A 20 31.01 38.78 26.25
CA THR A 20 29.70 38.16 26.45
C THR A 20 29.04 37.81 25.11
N LEU A 21 29.20 38.68 24.10
CA LEU A 21 28.67 38.43 22.75
C LEU A 21 29.39 37.25 22.07
N VAL A 22 30.71 37.13 22.23
CA VAL A 22 31.49 36.01 21.68
C VAL A 22 31.08 34.68 22.33
N GLU A 23 30.88 34.65 23.65
CA GLU A 23 30.39 33.46 24.34
C GLU A 23 28.97 33.06 23.91
N VAL A 24 28.08 34.04 23.70
CA VAL A 24 26.73 33.79 23.21
C VAL A 24 26.75 33.22 21.79
N MET A 25 27.56 33.76 20.89
CA MET A 25 27.71 33.25 19.52
C MET A 25 28.31 31.84 19.49
N ALA A 26 29.29 31.54 20.36
CA ALA A 26 29.87 30.21 20.48
C ALA A 26 28.83 29.19 20.96
N LYS A 27 28.02 29.54 21.98
CA LYS A 27 26.91 28.69 22.45
C LYS A 27 25.83 28.48 21.39
N GLN A 28 25.51 29.51 20.61
CA GLN A 28 24.57 29.41 19.51
C GLN A 28 25.10 28.50 18.39
N THR A 29 26.40 28.59 18.07
CA THR A 29 27.05 27.74 17.07
C THR A 29 27.07 26.28 17.51
N GLN A 30 27.42 26.00 18.78
CA GLN A 30 27.36 24.65 19.35
C GLN A 30 25.93 24.08 19.35
N LEU A 31 24.92 24.91 19.62
CA LEU A 31 23.53 24.47 19.55
C LEU A 31 23.12 24.13 18.10
N LEU A 32 23.52 24.92 17.11
CA LEU A 32 23.29 24.62 15.70
C LEU A 32 23.97 23.31 15.28
N GLU A 33 25.22 23.10 15.70
CA GLU A 33 25.97 21.85 15.42
C GLU A 33 25.32 20.63 16.10
N ALA A 34 24.86 20.76 17.36
CA ALA A 34 24.17 19.69 18.06
C ALA A 34 22.81 19.35 17.41
N ILE A 35 22.08 20.36 16.91
CA ILE A 35 20.84 20.14 16.15
C ILE A 35 21.14 19.44 14.82
N ALA A 36 22.19 19.85 14.10
CA ALA A 36 22.59 19.24 12.84
C ALA A 36 23.05 17.77 13.01
N GLN A 37 23.83 17.47 14.06
CA GLN A 37 24.27 16.10 14.37
C GLN A 37 23.11 15.18 14.76
N ASN A 38 22.14 15.68 15.55
CA ASN A 38 20.96 14.90 15.92
C ASN A 38 20.07 14.56 14.71
N GLN A 39 19.99 15.43 13.69
CA GLN A 39 19.27 15.14 12.46
C GLN A 39 19.95 14.06 11.61
N GLY A 40 21.29 14.09 11.48
CA GLY A 40 22.03 13.06 10.75
C GLY A 40 22.02 11.67 11.41
N ASN A 41 22.02 11.63 12.75
CA ASN A 41 22.03 10.37 13.51
C ASN A 41 20.64 9.68 13.54
N LYS A 42 19.56 10.47 13.48
CA LYS A 42 18.17 9.96 13.45
C LYS A 42 17.89 9.14 12.19
N GLY A 43 18.36 9.60 11.02
CA GLY A 43 18.14 8.90 9.74
C GLY A 43 18.85 7.55 9.64
N GLN A 44 20.07 7.44 10.18
CA GLN A 44 20.79 6.16 10.24
C GLN A 44 20.13 5.16 11.20
N GLY A 45 19.61 5.63 12.34
CA GLY A 45 18.84 4.80 13.28
C GLY A 45 17.53 4.27 12.68
N ASN A 46 16.80 5.12 11.96
CA ASN A 46 15.55 4.75 11.29
C ASN A 46 15.77 3.70 10.19
N HIS A 47 16.85 3.81 9.41
CA HIS A 47 17.16 2.81 8.37
C HIS A 47 17.45 1.43 8.97
N ALA A 48 18.24 1.37 10.05
CA ALA A 48 18.53 0.12 10.74
C ALA A 48 17.26 -0.52 11.31
N GLU A 49 16.35 0.27 11.87
CA GLU A 49 15.06 -0.21 12.35
C GLU A 49 14.14 -0.68 11.21
N PHE A 50 14.16 0.03 10.08
CA PHE A 50 13.46 -0.39 8.87
C PHE A 50 13.98 -1.75 8.37
N MET A 51 15.29 -1.95 8.29
CA MET A 51 15.85 -3.25 7.91
C MET A 51 15.55 -4.35 8.93
N ARG A 52 15.44 -4.01 10.22
CA ARG A 52 15.06 -4.94 11.29
C ARG A 52 13.65 -5.53 11.10
N VAL A 53 12.72 -4.78 10.52
CA VAL A 53 11.36 -5.28 10.20
C VAL A 53 11.30 -6.06 8.88
N ARG A 54 12.48 -6.40 8.32
CA ARG A 54 12.68 -7.27 7.14
C ARG A 54 11.76 -6.92 5.97
N PRO A 55 11.85 -5.69 5.42
CA PRO A 55 11.03 -5.24 4.30
C PRO A 55 11.15 -6.20 3.11
N PRO A 56 10.04 -6.57 2.45
CA PRO A 56 10.09 -7.41 1.25
C PRO A 56 10.92 -6.74 0.14
N THR A 57 11.56 -7.54 -0.71
CA THR A 57 12.21 -7.03 -1.93
C THR A 57 11.27 -7.13 -3.12
N PHE A 58 11.55 -6.36 -4.17
CA PHE A 58 10.81 -6.41 -5.42
C PHE A 58 11.77 -6.34 -6.61
N SER A 59 11.59 -7.24 -7.57
CA SER A 59 12.38 -7.25 -8.80
C SER A 59 11.55 -7.15 -10.06
N LYS A 60 10.64 -8.10 -10.26
CA LYS A 60 9.61 -8.05 -11.29
C LYS A 60 8.48 -8.97 -10.88
N THR A 61 7.30 -8.74 -11.44
CA THR A 61 6.18 -9.67 -11.33
C THR A 61 5.44 -9.74 -12.66
N GLU A 62 4.84 -10.89 -12.93
CA GLU A 62 3.90 -11.08 -14.03
C GLU A 62 2.48 -10.64 -13.64
N GLU A 63 2.17 -10.62 -12.34
CA GLU A 63 0.86 -10.26 -11.80
C GLU A 63 0.91 -8.85 -11.18
N PRO A 64 0.23 -7.85 -11.76
CA PRO A 64 0.30 -6.46 -11.29
C PRO A 64 -0.09 -6.26 -9.82
N MET A 65 -0.93 -7.14 -9.25
CA MET A 65 -1.31 -7.05 -7.84
C MET A 65 -0.17 -7.37 -6.89
N ASP A 66 0.84 -8.13 -7.30
CA ASP A 66 2.01 -8.39 -6.45
C ASP A 66 2.86 -7.13 -6.28
N ALA A 67 2.91 -6.28 -7.31
CA ALA A 67 3.57 -4.98 -7.23
C ALA A 67 2.80 -4.02 -6.31
N GLU A 68 1.46 -4.01 -6.37
CA GLU A 68 0.62 -3.24 -5.45
C GLU A 68 0.77 -3.75 -3.99
N ASP A 69 0.81 -5.07 -3.80
CA ASP A 69 1.00 -5.69 -2.48
C ASP A 69 2.36 -5.38 -1.88
N TRP A 70 3.42 -5.45 -2.70
CA TRP A 70 4.76 -5.04 -2.28
C TRP A 70 4.74 -3.59 -1.81
N LEU A 71 4.19 -2.68 -2.62
CA LEU A 71 4.13 -1.26 -2.29
C LEU A 71 3.35 -1.01 -0.99
N ARG A 72 2.22 -1.70 -0.78
CA ARG A 72 1.45 -1.61 0.45
C ARG A 72 2.20 -2.16 1.66
N ALA A 73 2.94 -3.26 1.50
CA ALA A 73 3.72 -3.85 2.57
C ALA A 73 4.87 -2.93 3.01
N ILE A 74 5.51 -2.28 2.03
CA ILE A 74 6.49 -1.22 2.19
C ILE A 74 5.92 -0.02 2.96
N GLU A 75 4.79 0.53 2.50
CA GLU A 75 4.12 1.66 3.18
C GLU A 75 3.79 1.35 4.64
N LYS A 76 3.32 0.13 4.92
CA LYS A 76 3.02 -0.31 6.28
C LYS A 76 4.27 -0.37 7.17
N LYS A 77 5.41 -0.77 6.62
CA LYS A 77 6.69 -0.85 7.36
C LYS A 77 7.29 0.53 7.60
N LEU A 78 7.27 1.41 6.60
CA LEU A 78 7.68 2.82 6.79
C LEU A 78 6.83 3.52 7.85
N ALA A 79 5.52 3.27 7.87
CA ALA A 79 4.62 3.82 8.88
C ALA A 79 4.95 3.30 10.28
N LEU A 80 5.33 2.02 10.39
CA LEU A 80 5.72 1.40 11.67
C LEU A 80 6.98 2.03 12.26
N VAL A 81 7.97 2.34 11.42
CA VAL A 81 9.26 2.93 11.82
C VAL A 81 9.19 4.46 11.91
N ARG A 82 8.03 5.07 11.59
CA ARG A 82 7.81 6.52 11.59
C ARG A 82 8.85 7.26 10.74
N THR A 83 9.17 6.70 9.59
CA THR A 83 10.14 7.27 8.65
C THR A 83 9.66 8.62 8.13
N ASP A 84 10.54 9.60 8.17
CA ASP A 84 10.29 10.95 7.66
C ASP A 84 10.10 10.89 6.12
N GLU A 85 9.20 11.71 5.55
CA GLU A 85 8.84 11.66 4.12
C GLU A 85 10.05 11.76 3.17
N GLN A 86 11.07 12.50 3.59
CA GLN A 86 12.32 12.70 2.84
C GLN A 86 13.19 11.43 2.77
N GLU A 87 13.06 10.52 3.73
CA GLU A 87 13.87 9.30 3.84
C GLU A 87 13.20 8.08 3.20
N LYS A 88 11.87 8.15 2.96
CA LYS A 88 11.07 7.01 2.46
C LYS A 88 11.58 6.47 1.14
N VAL A 89 11.87 7.35 0.17
CA VAL A 89 12.36 6.94 -1.15
C VAL A 89 13.72 6.27 -1.03
N THR A 90 14.62 6.82 -0.23
CA THR A 90 15.93 6.23 0.03
C THR A 90 15.80 4.83 0.64
N PHE A 91 14.94 4.63 1.63
CA PHE A 91 14.83 3.34 2.31
C PHE A 91 14.22 2.26 1.40
N GLU A 92 13.24 2.61 0.60
CA GLU A 92 12.54 1.63 -0.24
C GLU A 92 13.29 1.24 -1.50
N THR A 93 14.07 2.16 -2.06
CA THR A 93 14.90 1.88 -3.23
C THR A 93 15.98 0.85 -2.93
N HIS A 94 16.44 0.74 -1.67
CA HIS A 94 17.31 -0.36 -1.21
C HIS A 94 16.63 -1.75 -1.23
N ARG A 95 15.31 -1.80 -1.45
CA ARG A 95 14.53 -3.05 -1.55
C ARG A 95 14.16 -3.39 -2.98
N LEU A 96 14.51 -2.54 -3.94
CA LEU A 96 14.41 -2.85 -5.36
C LEU A 96 15.61 -3.70 -5.78
N GLU A 97 15.37 -4.74 -6.56
CA GLU A 97 16.40 -5.68 -7.03
C GLU A 97 16.21 -5.94 -8.54
N GLY A 98 17.27 -6.34 -9.25
CA GLY A 98 17.19 -6.69 -10.68
C GLY A 98 16.47 -5.61 -11.53
N LEU A 99 15.47 -6.01 -12.31
CA LEU A 99 14.77 -5.10 -13.25
C LEU A 99 14.14 -3.87 -12.58
N ALA A 100 13.64 -3.99 -11.36
CA ALA A 100 13.08 -2.84 -10.66
C ALA A 100 14.15 -1.86 -10.22
N ASN A 101 15.34 -2.33 -9.85
CA ASN A 101 16.47 -1.47 -9.55
C ASN A 101 16.99 -0.78 -10.82
N GLU A 102 17.15 -1.53 -11.91
CA GLU A 102 17.56 -0.97 -13.23
C GLU A 102 16.59 0.11 -13.71
N TRP A 103 15.28 -0.13 -13.57
CA TRP A 103 14.25 0.87 -13.86
C TRP A 103 14.41 2.12 -13.00
N TRP A 104 14.68 1.96 -11.71
CA TRP A 104 14.80 3.08 -10.79
C TRP A 104 16.02 3.94 -11.12
N GLU A 105 17.17 3.32 -11.40
CA GLU A 105 18.38 4.01 -11.86
C GLU A 105 18.11 4.79 -13.16
N ALA A 106 17.42 4.18 -14.13
CA ALA A 106 17.03 4.85 -15.37
C ALA A 106 16.05 6.01 -15.14
N TYR A 107 15.09 5.85 -14.22
CA TYR A 107 14.16 6.90 -13.85
C TYR A 107 14.87 8.10 -13.23
N GLN A 108 15.81 7.86 -12.30
CA GLN A 108 16.63 8.93 -11.72
C GLN A 108 17.50 9.63 -12.77
N ALA A 109 18.11 8.88 -13.70
CA ALA A 109 18.91 9.44 -14.78
C ALA A 109 18.10 10.27 -15.80
N SER A 110 16.77 10.07 -15.86
CA SER A 110 15.88 10.83 -16.74
C SER A 110 15.48 12.21 -16.20
N ILE A 111 15.86 12.54 -14.97
CA ILE A 111 15.54 13.82 -14.34
C ILE A 111 16.61 14.85 -14.71
N ASP A 112 16.21 15.88 -15.43
CA ASP A 112 17.13 16.91 -15.94
C ASP A 112 17.71 17.82 -14.83
N ASP A 113 16.99 18.00 -13.73
CA ASP A 113 17.43 18.82 -12.59
C ASP A 113 18.11 17.96 -11.50
N PRO A 114 19.44 18.06 -11.30
CA PRO A 114 20.15 17.31 -10.28
C PRO A 114 19.75 17.66 -8.85
N ALA A 115 19.10 18.81 -8.63
CA ALA A 115 18.61 19.24 -7.32
C ALA A 115 17.19 18.75 -7.02
N HIS A 116 16.51 18.12 -8.00
CA HIS A 116 15.15 17.62 -7.81
C HIS A 116 15.13 16.45 -6.83
N ILE A 117 14.44 16.64 -5.71
CA ILE A 117 14.23 15.59 -4.71
C ILE A 117 12.95 14.85 -5.07
N ILE A 118 13.09 13.58 -5.48
CA ILE A 118 11.94 12.74 -5.80
C ILE A 118 11.14 12.49 -4.52
N THR A 119 9.88 12.92 -4.53
CA THR A 119 9.00 12.70 -3.38
C THR A 119 8.47 11.27 -3.35
N TRP A 120 8.04 10.80 -2.16
CA TRP A 120 7.37 9.50 -2.05
C TRP A 120 6.14 9.39 -2.96
N LYS A 121 5.41 10.49 -3.15
CA LYS A 121 4.26 10.54 -4.07
C LYS A 121 4.69 10.31 -5.52
N GLU A 122 5.76 10.97 -5.97
CA GLU A 122 6.30 10.81 -7.32
C GLU A 122 6.81 9.38 -7.55
N PHE A 123 7.58 8.83 -6.60
CA PHE A 123 8.03 7.44 -6.64
C PHE A 123 6.85 6.49 -6.84
N ARG A 124 5.79 6.60 -6.01
CA ARG A 124 4.61 5.74 -6.11
C ARG A 124 3.92 5.87 -7.46
N THR A 125 3.75 7.10 -7.96
CA THR A 125 3.12 7.32 -9.27
C THR A 125 3.95 6.70 -10.38
N ALA A 126 5.27 6.91 -10.40
CA ALA A 126 6.17 6.34 -11.40
C ALA A 126 6.22 4.80 -11.33
N PHE A 127 6.31 4.25 -10.12
CA PHE A 127 6.30 2.81 -9.87
C PHE A 127 5.01 2.17 -10.39
N LYS A 128 3.84 2.71 -10.02
CA LYS A 128 2.55 2.20 -10.47
C LYS A 128 2.39 2.29 -11.99
N ASN A 129 2.81 3.40 -12.61
CA ASN A 129 2.74 3.55 -14.06
C ASN A 129 3.59 2.51 -14.80
N THR A 130 4.69 2.08 -14.21
CA THR A 130 5.63 1.11 -14.82
C THR A 130 5.20 -0.33 -14.57
N PHE A 131 4.97 -0.70 -13.31
CA PHE A 131 4.76 -2.10 -12.89
C PHE A 131 3.30 -2.50 -12.74
N ILE A 132 2.36 -1.53 -12.84
CA ILE A 132 0.92 -1.78 -12.72
C ILE A 132 0.20 -1.19 -13.94
N PRO A 133 0.38 -1.76 -15.15
CA PRO A 133 -0.19 -1.18 -16.34
C PRO A 133 -1.72 -1.17 -16.29
N ASN A 134 -2.32 0.01 -16.44
CA ASN A 134 -3.79 0.21 -16.42
C ASN A 134 -4.52 -0.69 -17.42
N ALA A 135 -3.91 -0.99 -18.57
CA ALA A 135 -4.47 -1.89 -19.58
C ALA A 135 -4.64 -3.32 -19.04
N ILE A 136 -3.66 -3.84 -18.30
CA ILE A 136 -3.73 -5.19 -17.71
C ILE A 136 -4.77 -5.21 -16.60
N ILE A 137 -4.80 -4.18 -15.73
CA ILE A 137 -5.84 -4.06 -14.70
C ILE A 137 -7.23 -4.05 -15.33
N ARG A 138 -7.44 -3.25 -16.40
CA ARG A 138 -8.70 -3.21 -17.13
C ARG A 138 -9.05 -4.57 -17.75
N MET A 139 -8.07 -5.29 -18.29
CA MET A 139 -8.25 -6.62 -18.86
C MET A 139 -8.71 -7.62 -17.78
N LYS A 140 -8.00 -7.71 -16.65
CA LYS A 140 -8.36 -8.58 -15.51
C LYS A 140 -9.72 -8.19 -14.91
N LYS A 141 -10.02 -6.90 -14.84
CA LYS A 141 -11.35 -6.41 -14.41
C LYS A 141 -12.47 -6.88 -15.34
N ASN A 142 -12.24 -6.84 -16.66
CA ASN A 142 -13.20 -7.38 -17.63
C ASN A 142 -13.32 -8.90 -17.54
N GLU A 143 -12.21 -9.60 -17.25
CA GLU A 143 -12.20 -11.03 -16.99
C GLU A 143 -13.08 -11.37 -15.77
N PHE A 144 -12.95 -10.62 -14.68
CA PHE A 144 -13.82 -10.76 -13.50
C PHE A 144 -15.31 -10.60 -13.84
N ARG A 145 -15.67 -9.53 -14.55
CA ARG A 145 -17.08 -9.26 -14.96
C ARG A 145 -17.66 -10.35 -15.85
N ARG A 146 -16.82 -10.97 -16.68
CA ARG A 146 -17.19 -12.06 -17.59
C ARG A 146 -17.00 -13.43 -16.98
N LEU A 147 -16.53 -13.52 -15.73
CA LEU A 147 -16.29 -14.79 -15.07
C LEU A 147 -17.61 -15.56 -14.97
N ARG A 148 -17.59 -16.78 -15.48
CA ARG A 148 -18.69 -17.74 -15.37
C ARG A 148 -18.12 -19.04 -14.84
N LYS A 149 -18.89 -19.75 -14.00
CA LYS A 149 -18.54 -21.09 -13.51
C LYS A 149 -18.28 -22.04 -14.67
N GLY A 150 -19.13 -22.03 -15.70
CA GLY A 150 -19.02 -22.93 -16.84
C GLY A 150 -18.92 -24.40 -16.40
N PHE A 151 -17.90 -25.11 -16.86
CA PHE A 151 -17.63 -26.50 -16.50
C PHE A 151 -16.79 -26.69 -15.23
N MET A 152 -16.34 -25.60 -14.62
CA MET A 152 -15.58 -25.65 -13.36
C MET A 152 -16.48 -26.14 -12.22
N THR A 153 -15.88 -26.75 -11.21
CA THR A 153 -16.52 -26.95 -9.91
C THR A 153 -16.81 -25.60 -9.24
N VAL A 154 -17.73 -25.59 -8.27
CA VAL A 154 -17.98 -24.38 -7.46
C VAL A 154 -16.69 -23.91 -6.79
N GLN A 155 -15.86 -24.82 -6.27
CA GLN A 155 -14.61 -24.47 -5.62
C GLN A 155 -13.60 -23.79 -6.56
N GLU A 156 -13.41 -24.32 -7.77
CA GLU A 156 -12.52 -23.71 -8.77
C GLU A 156 -13.03 -22.33 -9.22
N TYR A 157 -14.35 -22.20 -9.39
CA TYR A 157 -14.98 -20.92 -9.69
C TYR A 157 -14.75 -19.90 -8.57
N LEU A 158 -14.94 -20.29 -7.30
CA LEU A 158 -14.68 -19.43 -6.14
C LEU A 158 -13.22 -19.02 -6.05
N ASN A 159 -12.28 -19.93 -6.27
CA ASN A 159 -10.86 -19.62 -6.27
C ASN A 159 -10.53 -18.54 -7.34
N LYS A 160 -11.04 -18.70 -8.57
CA LYS A 160 -10.88 -17.69 -9.63
C LYS A 160 -11.59 -16.37 -9.30
N PHE A 161 -12.78 -16.45 -8.72
CA PHE A 161 -13.54 -15.28 -8.29
C PHE A 161 -12.73 -14.46 -7.28
N THR A 162 -12.21 -15.10 -6.23
CA THR A 162 -11.39 -14.44 -5.20
C THR A 162 -10.10 -13.87 -5.80
N GLN A 163 -9.45 -14.61 -6.71
CA GLN A 163 -8.23 -14.13 -7.38
C GLN A 163 -8.51 -12.86 -8.21
N LEU A 164 -9.57 -12.87 -9.02
CA LEU A 164 -9.90 -11.77 -9.93
C LEU A 164 -10.59 -10.59 -9.23
N ALA A 165 -11.30 -10.82 -8.13
CA ALA A 165 -11.97 -9.80 -7.32
C ALA A 165 -11.00 -8.68 -6.88
N ARG A 166 -9.73 -9.02 -6.66
CA ARG A 166 -8.67 -8.06 -6.30
C ARG A 166 -8.50 -6.94 -7.31
N TYR A 167 -8.74 -7.21 -8.60
CA TYR A 167 -8.66 -6.25 -9.70
C TYR A 167 -9.94 -5.42 -9.90
N ALA A 168 -11.03 -5.82 -9.24
CA ALA A 168 -12.36 -5.30 -9.47
C ALA A 168 -13.05 -4.90 -8.16
N ALA A 169 -12.29 -4.44 -7.16
CA ALA A 169 -12.84 -4.04 -5.86
C ALA A 169 -13.96 -2.98 -5.95
N SER A 170 -13.96 -2.15 -7.00
CA SER A 170 -15.03 -1.19 -7.29
C SER A 170 -16.34 -1.82 -7.77
N ASP A 171 -16.34 -3.09 -8.18
CA ASP A 171 -17.50 -3.80 -8.71
C ASP A 171 -18.16 -4.72 -7.67
N ILE A 172 -17.61 -4.76 -6.44
CA ILE A 172 -18.03 -5.56 -5.28
C ILE A 172 -17.82 -4.75 -3.99
N GLN A 173 -18.21 -3.47 -3.99
CA GLN A 173 -17.90 -2.55 -2.89
C GLN A 173 -18.64 -2.91 -1.61
N ASP A 174 -19.83 -3.48 -1.75
CA ASP A 174 -20.63 -3.97 -0.65
C ASP A 174 -20.96 -5.48 -0.79
N GLU A 175 -21.46 -6.03 0.31
CA GLU A 175 -21.80 -7.45 0.42
C GLU A 175 -22.85 -7.87 -0.62
N LYS A 176 -23.79 -6.98 -0.94
CA LYS A 176 -24.88 -7.25 -1.88
C LYS A 176 -24.35 -7.34 -3.31
N GLU A 177 -23.52 -6.39 -3.74
CA GLU A 177 -22.86 -6.44 -5.05
C GLU A 177 -22.00 -7.70 -5.20
N ASN A 178 -21.31 -8.10 -4.13
CA ASN A 178 -20.49 -9.32 -4.13
C ASN A 178 -21.34 -10.60 -4.28
N ILE A 179 -22.46 -10.68 -3.55
CA ILE A 179 -23.47 -11.75 -3.67
C ILE A 179 -24.04 -11.80 -5.09
N GLU A 180 -24.51 -10.67 -5.61
CA GLU A 180 -25.11 -10.58 -6.94
C GLU A 180 -24.12 -11.01 -8.02
N ARG A 181 -22.86 -10.54 -7.93
CA ARG A 181 -21.81 -10.91 -8.87
C ARG A 181 -21.51 -12.41 -8.85
N LEU A 182 -21.51 -13.03 -7.67
CA LEU A 182 -21.31 -14.48 -7.58
C LEU A 182 -22.45 -15.24 -8.27
N ILE A 183 -23.71 -14.86 -7.99
CA ILE A 183 -24.93 -15.47 -8.55
C ILE A 183 -24.97 -15.32 -10.08
N GLU A 184 -24.63 -14.15 -10.61
CA GLU A 184 -24.56 -13.89 -12.06
C GLU A 184 -23.59 -14.83 -12.80
N GLY A 185 -22.52 -15.26 -12.13
CA GLY A 185 -21.55 -16.17 -12.72
C GLY A 185 -21.90 -17.66 -12.61
N LEU A 186 -22.93 -18.03 -11.85
CA LEU A 186 -23.38 -19.42 -11.74
C LEU A 186 -24.11 -19.88 -13.01
N ARG A 187 -24.05 -21.19 -13.30
CA ARG A 187 -24.90 -21.81 -14.32
C ARG A 187 -26.35 -21.86 -13.86
N ASP A 188 -27.29 -21.89 -14.80
CA ASP A 188 -28.73 -21.86 -14.52
C ASP A 188 -29.19 -22.93 -13.52
N GLU A 189 -28.60 -24.13 -13.54
CA GLU A 189 -28.97 -25.21 -12.60
C GLU A 189 -28.66 -24.88 -11.14
N LEU A 190 -27.65 -24.03 -10.88
CA LEU A 190 -27.29 -23.57 -9.55
C LEU A 190 -27.83 -22.16 -9.28
N ARG A 191 -27.92 -21.32 -10.31
CA ARG A 191 -28.37 -19.93 -10.23
C ARG A 191 -29.85 -19.82 -9.90
N GLY A 192 -30.71 -20.63 -10.53
CA GLY A 192 -32.17 -20.58 -10.32
C GLY A 192 -32.58 -20.67 -8.84
N PRO A 193 -32.11 -21.70 -8.10
CA PRO A 193 -32.39 -21.81 -6.67
C PRO A 193 -31.82 -20.68 -5.81
N MET A 194 -30.73 -20.03 -6.24
CA MET A 194 -30.12 -18.93 -5.49
C MET A 194 -30.85 -17.60 -5.67
N ILE A 195 -31.46 -17.35 -6.84
CA ILE A 195 -32.23 -16.12 -7.09
C ILE A 195 -33.51 -16.08 -6.25
N GLY A 196 -34.13 -17.23 -5.99
CA GLY A 196 -35.37 -17.30 -5.21
C GLY A 196 -35.17 -17.25 -3.69
N GLN A 197 -33.95 -17.05 -3.20
CA GLN A 197 -33.62 -17.08 -1.78
C GLN A 197 -32.89 -15.81 -1.37
N ASP A 198 -33.15 -15.34 -0.16
CA ASP A 198 -32.34 -14.30 0.47
C ASP A 198 -31.02 -14.87 0.99
N HIS A 199 -29.97 -14.06 0.93
CA HIS A 199 -28.64 -14.39 1.42
C HIS A 199 -28.15 -13.29 2.35
N GLU A 200 -27.97 -13.64 3.62
CA GLU A 200 -27.53 -12.69 4.65
C GLU A 200 -26.11 -12.16 4.41
N ASN A 201 -25.25 -13.00 3.84
CA ASN A 201 -23.86 -12.69 3.51
C ASN A 201 -23.33 -13.66 2.44
N PHE A 202 -22.19 -13.32 1.86
CA PHE A 202 -21.48 -14.05 0.84
C PHE A 202 -21.18 -15.48 1.28
N GLN A 203 -20.78 -15.69 2.53
CA GLN A 203 -20.46 -17.03 3.03
C GLN A 203 -21.70 -17.94 3.11
N SER A 204 -22.85 -17.38 3.49
CA SER A 204 -24.13 -18.08 3.49
C SER A 204 -24.50 -18.55 2.07
N LEU A 205 -24.36 -17.67 1.08
CA LEU A 205 -24.53 -18.01 -0.33
C LEU A 205 -23.57 -19.12 -0.77
N VAL A 206 -22.26 -18.98 -0.49
CA VAL A 206 -21.25 -19.98 -0.84
C VAL A 206 -21.60 -21.36 -0.29
N ASN A 207 -21.98 -21.43 0.99
CA ASN A 207 -22.37 -22.68 1.64
C ASN A 207 -23.58 -23.34 0.96
N LYS A 208 -24.59 -22.55 0.56
CA LYS A 208 -25.77 -23.04 -0.17
C LYS A 208 -25.39 -23.57 -1.56
N VAL A 209 -24.57 -22.84 -2.31
CA VAL A 209 -24.14 -23.22 -3.67
C VAL A 209 -23.33 -24.51 -3.65
N VAL A 210 -22.40 -24.67 -2.69
CA VAL A 210 -21.59 -25.88 -2.54
C VAL A 210 -22.45 -27.10 -2.21
N ARG A 211 -23.41 -26.97 -1.28
CA ARG A 211 -24.35 -28.04 -0.95
C ARG A 211 -25.15 -28.48 -2.16
N LEU A 212 -25.70 -27.51 -2.90
CA LEU A 212 -26.50 -27.77 -4.08
C LEU A 212 -25.71 -28.50 -5.18
N GLU A 213 -24.46 -28.10 -5.45
CA GLU A 213 -23.61 -28.80 -6.43
C GLU A 213 -23.36 -30.26 -6.01
N ASN A 214 -23.13 -30.52 -4.71
CA ASN A 214 -22.91 -31.87 -4.21
C ASN A 214 -24.16 -32.75 -4.36
N ASP A 215 -25.34 -32.21 -4.03
CA ASP A 215 -26.61 -32.93 -4.17
C ASP A 215 -26.90 -33.26 -5.65
N GLN A 216 -26.64 -32.32 -6.56
CA GLN A 216 -26.79 -32.55 -8.00
C GLN A 216 -25.85 -33.66 -8.51
N LYS A 217 -24.58 -33.65 -8.09
CA LYS A 217 -23.60 -34.69 -8.45
C LYS A 217 -24.04 -36.08 -7.95
N MET A 218 -24.57 -36.16 -6.73
CA MET A 218 -25.07 -37.42 -6.17
C MET A 218 -26.26 -37.96 -6.97
N ILE A 219 -27.24 -37.12 -7.30
CA ILE A 219 -28.42 -37.49 -8.09
C ILE A 219 -28.00 -37.96 -9.49
N GLU A 220 -27.09 -37.25 -10.14
CA GLU A 220 -26.59 -37.63 -11.46
C GLU A 220 -25.86 -38.98 -11.44
N GLY A 221 -25.05 -39.24 -10.40
CA GLY A 221 -24.40 -40.52 -10.18
C GLY A 221 -25.39 -41.68 -9.99
N PHE A 222 -26.49 -41.47 -9.28
CA PHE A 222 -27.56 -42.48 -9.18
C PHE A 222 -28.25 -42.73 -10.52
N ARG A 223 -28.52 -41.69 -11.30
CA ARG A 223 -29.14 -41.82 -12.64
C ARG A 223 -28.25 -42.63 -13.59
N LYS A 224 -26.95 -42.32 -13.66
CA LYS A 224 -25.98 -43.03 -14.51
C LYS A 224 -25.86 -44.51 -14.16
N ARG A 225 -25.80 -44.85 -12.86
CA ARG A 225 -25.76 -46.25 -12.40
C ARG A 225 -27.00 -47.04 -12.79
N ARG A 226 -28.19 -46.43 -12.76
CA ARG A 226 -29.44 -47.08 -13.15
C ARG A 226 -29.51 -47.37 -14.64
N ILE A 227 -29.00 -46.47 -15.48
CA ILE A 227 -28.99 -46.63 -16.95
C ILE A 227 -27.99 -47.72 -17.36
N ASN A 228 -26.83 -47.81 -16.71
CA ASN A 228 -25.79 -48.81 -17.04
C ASN A 228 -26.12 -50.24 -16.55
N LEU A 229 -27.23 -50.43 -15.83
CA LEU A 229 -27.71 -51.73 -15.34
C LEU A 229 -28.89 -52.28 -16.16
N GLN A 230 -29.28 -51.61 -17.25
CA GLN A 230 -30.29 -52.04 -18.23
C GLN A 230 -29.61 -52.34 -19.56
#